data_AF-R9C717-F1
#
_entry.id   AF-R9C717-F1
#
_cell.length_a   1.000
_cell.length_b   1.000
_cell.length_c   1.000
_cell.angle_alpha   90.00
_cell.angle_beta   90.00
_cell.angle_gamma   90.00
#
_symmetry.space_group_name_H-M   'P 1'
#
loop_
_entity.id
_entity.type
_entity.pdbx_description
1 polymer ?
#
loop_
_entity_poly.entity_id
_entity_poly.type
_entity_poly.pdbx_seq_one_letter_code
_entity_poly.pdbx_strand_id
1 'polypeptide(L)' 'MHIFGYFSDYLSKDEKEFVLDIFNKYKEDKIHMDVPLNILKTYAIKYNEEYLLNQTIWSAYPEELLDISDSGKEGI' A
#
# COMPACT_ATOMS: atom_id res chain seq x y z
N MET A 1 -10.62 3.33 5.97
CA MET A 1 -10.13 2.49 7.08
C MET A 1 -10.64 1.04 7.07
N HIS A 2 -11.14 0.48 5.95
CA HIS A 2 -11.73 -0.87 5.97
C HIS A 2 -10.71 -2.01 5.88
N ILE A 3 -9.73 -1.96 4.96
CA ILE A 3 -8.78 -3.08 4.75
C ILE A 3 -7.78 -3.22 5.92
N PHE A 4 -7.31 -2.12 6.49
CA PHE A 4 -6.37 -2.16 7.63
C PHE A 4 -6.98 -2.84 8.87
N GLY A 5 -8.30 -2.74 9.07
CA GLY A 5 -9.00 -3.40 10.17
C GLY A 5 -8.99 -4.92 10.07
N TYR A 6 -8.87 -5.51 8.87
CA TYR A 6 -8.73 -6.96 8.72
C TYR A 6 -7.40 -7.47 9.28
N PHE A 7 -6.38 -6.61 9.29
CA PHE A 7 -5.03 -6.99 9.72
C PHE A 7 -4.71 -6.60 11.16
N SER A 8 -5.58 -5.82 11.82
CA SER A 8 -5.26 -5.29 13.15
C SER A 8 -5.03 -6.38 14.21
N ASP A 9 -5.60 -7.56 14.07
CA ASP A 9 -5.41 -8.65 15.02
C ASP A 9 -4.18 -9.52 14.70
N TYR A 10 -3.66 -9.43 13.47
CA TYR A 10 -2.50 -10.19 13.01
C TYR A 10 -1.20 -9.42 13.07
N LEU A 11 -1.25 -8.08 13.01
CA LEU A 11 -0.06 -7.24 13.01
C LEU A 11 0.46 -6.99 14.43
N SER A 12 1.77 -7.12 14.57
CA SER A 12 2.51 -6.61 15.73
C SER A 12 2.34 -5.10 15.87
N LYS A 13 2.69 -4.56 17.04
CA LYS A 13 2.67 -3.11 17.28
C LYS A 13 3.53 -2.36 16.25
N ASP A 14 4.73 -2.86 15.99
CA ASP A 14 5.68 -2.23 15.08
C ASP A 14 5.19 -2.28 13.62
N GLU A 15 4.58 -3.39 13.19
CA GLU A 15 3.96 -3.48 11.86
C GLU A 15 2.78 -2.51 11.71
N LYS A 16 1.97 -2.31 12.76
CA LYS A 16 0.87 -1.32 12.75
C LYS A 16 1.41 0.11 12.63
N GLU A 17 2.42 0.46 13.42
CA GLU A 17 3.05 1.78 13.38
C GLU A 17 3.66 2.05 12.01
N PHE A 18 4.35 1.05 11.44
CA PHE A 18 4.90 1.14 10.08
C PHE A 18 3.81 1.39 9.02
N VAL A 19 2.73 0.61 9.03
CA VAL A 19 1.64 0.78 8.06
C VAL A 19 0.97 2.16 8.22
N LEU A 20 0.75 2.63 9.45
CA LEU A 20 0.19 3.96 9.70
C LEU A 20 1.10 5.09 9.19
N ASP A 21 2.42 4.97 9.38
CA ASP A 21 3.40 5.92 8.84
C ASP A 21 3.35 5.99 7.31
N ILE A 22 3.22 4.85 6.63
CA ILE A 22 3.03 4.79 5.18
C ILE A 22 1.74 5.51 4.76
N PHE A 23 0.62 5.29 5.46
CA PHE A 23 -0.62 6.00 5.16
C PHE A 23 -0.51 7.51 5.38
N ASN A 24 0.22 7.95 6.40
CA ASN A 24 0.47 9.36 6.64
C ASN A 24 1.31 9.96 5.51
N LYS A 25 2.39 9.29 5.08
CA LYS A 25 3.21 9.72 3.94
C LYS A 25 2.39 9.82 2.65
N TYR A 26 1.50 8.87 2.40
CA TYR A 26 0.59 8.93 1.26
C TYR A 26 -0.37 10.14 1.35
N LYS A 27 -0.96 10.37 2.52
CA LYS A 27 -1.86 11.51 2.77
C LYS A 27 -1.15 12.86 2.62
N GLU A 28 0.15 12.90 2.85
CA GLU A 28 1.01 14.08 2.67
C GLU A 28 1.60 14.19 1.26
N ASP A 29 1.11 13.40 0.30
CA ASP A 29 1.57 13.34 -1.10
C ASP A 29 3.08 13.03 -1.25
N LYS A 30 3.69 12.38 -0.24
CA LYS A 30 5.12 12.02 -0.24
C LYS A 30 5.42 10.71 -0.95
N ILE A 31 4.40 9.88 -1.19
CA ILE A 31 4.51 8.58 -1.86
C ILE A 31 3.26 8.31 -2.69
N HIS A 32 3.38 7.46 -3.71
CA HIS A 32 2.25 7.01 -4.53
C HIS A 32 1.34 6.03 -3.78
N MET A 33 0.08 5.97 -4.20
CA MET A 33 -0.95 5.06 -3.65
C MET A 33 -0.56 3.58 -3.77
N ASP A 34 0.27 3.22 -4.76
CA ASP A 34 0.71 1.84 -4.95
C ASP A 34 1.56 1.32 -3.79
N VAL A 35 2.24 2.21 -3.05
CA VAL A 35 3.04 1.81 -1.89
C VAL A 35 2.17 1.26 -0.76
N PRO A 36 1.19 1.99 -0.19
CA PRO A 36 0.27 1.43 0.81
C PRO A 36 -0.54 0.25 0.26
N LEU A 37 -0.95 0.27 -1.01
CA LEU A 37 -1.68 -0.85 -1.61
C LEU A 37 -0.85 -2.14 -1.65
N ASN A 38 0.39 -2.10 -2.12
CA ASN A 38 1.23 -3.30 -2.18
C ASN A 38 1.59 -3.84 -0.78
N ILE A 39 1.72 -2.96 0.22
CA ILE A 39 1.91 -3.38 1.61
C ILE A 39 0.68 -4.14 2.13
N LEU A 40 -0.53 -3.61 1.90
CA LEU A 40 -1.75 -4.33 2.29
C LEU A 40 -1.93 -5.65 1.52
N LYS A 41 -1.57 -5.68 0.23
CA LYS A 41 -1.59 -6.89 -0.60
C LYS A 41 -0.68 -7.97 -0.03
N THR A 42 0.50 -7.57 0.45
CA THR A 42 1.46 -8.48 1.11
C THR A 42 0.83 -9.14 2.34
N TYR A 43 0.10 -8.39 3.16
CA TYR A 43 -0.61 -8.96 4.30
C TYR A 43 -1.80 -9.83 3.90
N ALA A 44 -2.55 -9.45 2.87
CA ALA A 44 -3.63 -10.27 2.33
C ALA A 44 -3.10 -11.64 1.85
N ILE A 45 -1.94 -11.66 1.20
CA ILE A 45 -1.25 -12.90 0.78
C ILE A 45 -0.75 -13.68 2.00
N LYS A 46 -0.04 -13.01 2.92
CA LYS A 46 0.56 -13.64 4.12
C LYS A 46 -0.46 -14.36 4.98
N TYR A 47 -1.66 -13.79 5.13
CA TYR A 47 -2.73 -14.33 5.97
C TYR A 47 -3.79 -15.10 5.18
N ASN A 48 -3.58 -15.32 3.88
CA ASN A 48 -4.51 -16.01 2.97
C ASN A 48 -5.96 -15.45 3.06
N GLU A 49 -6.08 -14.13 3.11
CA GLU A 49 -7.36 -13.42 3.16
C GLU A 49 -7.99 -13.39 1.76
N GLU A 50 -8.55 -14.52 1.32
CA GLU A 50 -9.12 -14.70 -0.04
C GLU A 50 -10.18 -13.65 -0.39
N TYR A 51 -11.00 -13.24 0.59
CA TYR A 51 -11.97 -12.17 0.39
C TYR A 51 -11.31 -10.86 -0.03
N LEU A 52 -10.18 -10.51 0.60
CA LEU A 52 -9.43 -9.32 0.24
C LEU A 52 -8.77 -9.53 -1.12
N LEU A 53 -8.08 -10.66 -1.35
CA LEU A 53 -7.35 -10.95 -2.59
C LEU A 53 -8.21 -10.90 -3.86
N ASN A 54 -9.51 -11.19 -3.75
CA ASN A 54 -10.46 -11.13 -4.87
C ASN A 54 -10.98 -9.71 -5.19
N GLN A 55 -10.57 -8.68 -4.46
CA GLN A 55 -11.00 -7.31 -4.72
C GLN A 55 -10.23 -6.67 -5.88
N THR A 56 -10.93 -5.88 -6.70
CA THR A 56 -10.35 -5.19 -7.86
C THR A 56 -9.39 -4.05 -7.49
N ILE A 57 -9.34 -3.66 -6.21
CA ILE A 57 -8.41 -2.64 -5.70
C ILE A 57 -6.94 -3.00 -5.94
N TRP A 58 -6.62 -4.29 -6.06
CA TRP A 58 -5.25 -4.76 -6.38
C TRP A 58 -4.87 -4.64 -7.86
N SER A 59 -5.84 -4.34 -8.71
CA SER A 59 -5.69 -4.20 -10.17
C SER A 59 -5.83 -2.74 -10.60
N ALA A 60 -5.77 -1.79 -9.66
CA ALA A 60 -6.18 -0.42 -9.88
C ALA A 60 -5.29 0.37 -10.85
N TYR A 61 -4.05 -0.06 -11.11
CA TYR A 61 -3.16 0.56 -12.08
C TYR A 61 -2.45 -0.50 -12.95
N PRO A 62 -2.53 -0.42 -14.29
CA PRO A 62 -1.62 -1.17 -15.14
C PRO A 62 -0.19 -0.71 -14.83
N GLU A 63 0.71 -1.68 -14.68
CA GLU A 63 2.14 -1.48 -14.37
C GLU A 63 2.81 -0.50 -15.37
N GLU A 64 2.24 -0.39 -16.57
CA GLU A 64 2.60 0.52 -17.66
C GLU A 64 2.40 2.02 -17.34
N LEU A 65 1.52 2.36 -16.41
CA LEU A 65 1.31 3.75 -15.95
C LEU A 65 2.17 4.13 -14.74
N LEU A 66 2.89 3.17 -14.16
CA LEU A 66 3.88 3.39 -13.10
C LEU A 66 5.23 3.83 -13.68
N ASP A 67 5.23 4.55 -14.80
CA ASP A 67 6.44 5.05 -15.43
C ASP A 67 7.21 5.89 -14.41
N ILE A 68 8.36 5.35 -13.99
CA ILE A 68 9.24 5.84 -12.93
C ILE A 68 10.05 7.02 -13.49
N SER A 69 9.36 8.02 -14.04
CA SER A 69 9.98 9.15 -14.72
C SER A 69 9.99 10.44 -13.90
N ASP A 70 9.58 10.42 -12.61
CA ASP A 70 9.65 11.61 -11.76
C ASP A 70 10.24 11.36 -10.35
N SER A 71 11.40 10.69 -10.30
CA SER A 71 12.24 10.65 -9.09
C SER A 71 13.54 11.45 -9.21
N GLY A 72 13.49 12.54 -10.00
CA GLY A 72 14.45 13.63 -9.90
C GLY A 72 15.50 13.67 -11.01
N LYS A 73 15.27 14.54 -12.01
CA LYS A 73 16.30 15.35 -12.67
C LYS A 73 15.65 16.59 -13.30
N GLU A 74 15.39 17.62 -12.51
CA GLU A 74 15.46 19.00 -13.01
C GLU A 74 16.35 19.81 -12.06
N GLY A 75 17.65 19.51 -12.13
CA GLY A 75 18.69 20.47 -11.80
C GLY A 75 19.18 21.08 -13.10
N ILE A 76 18.66 22.26 -13.43
CA ILE A 76 19.32 23.23 -14.31
C ILE A 76 19.75 24.43 -13.49
#